data_AF-A0A848L6Q2-F1
#
_entry.id   AF-A0A848L6Q2-F1
#
_cell.length_a   1.000
_cell.length_b   1.000
_cell.length_c   1.000
_cell.angle_alpha   90.00
_cell.angle_beta   90.00
_cell.angle_gamma   90.00
#
_symmetry.space_group_name_H-M   'P 1'
#
loop_
_entity.id
_entity.type
_entity.pdbx_description
1 polymer ?
#
loop_
_entity_poly.entity_id
_entity_poly.type
_entity_poly.pdbx_seq_one_letter_code
_entity_poly.pdbx_strand_id
1 'polypeptide(L)'
;MRWLWLAVVLSALVPEAGRAQSQCVSNGELFLHDPSIIKVREGARDVFYVVSTGQGIAIRRSVDLVNWHYVGRVFPPQWDAQCNDLNAVPAWALQRFATSLLKPDQVWSPDISYFGGRFHVYYAVTVPGSNRVYVGHASNTVLDGSLPWTDHGEVFRSTAASPFAADGPDVLLFTTATGAPRAKLSFGGFFGGVYQLPLSLGTGRPNTAATRVRLAGRNGERYHALEGGHLFQRGRYYYLVVNWDYCCGPRPKESPLGWTRVYPPYTQSTPTRLADLPAYRLVVGRSTSPAGPFVDRNGVKLVNGGGTELLTSRGNLVGPGGASVVEHEGRHLLVIHRYAERQVDGATFCAGTQAPHVRRLHWTADGWPQDDGPHTLVDPSNADTGTSDRVEPCLPGVLEVSTPGGGSVSTSCGGASCRGDTGSRVGVTVTPGEGRRFSHWVAPAGERCSLPSPGASGGTVQALLDCPIVNPTRGWASCRQRCQAVFVP
;
A
#
# COMPACT_ATOMS: atom_id res chain seq x y z
N MET A 1 -69.64 23.66 5.79
CA MET A 1 -68.45 24.33 6.38
C MET A 1 -67.70 23.32 7.23
N ARG A 2 -66.56 22.82 6.73
CA ARG A 2 -65.70 21.84 7.41
C ARG A 2 -64.65 22.59 8.22
N TRP A 3 -64.59 22.37 9.53
CA TRP A 3 -63.56 22.92 10.41
C TRP A 3 -62.42 21.89 10.51
N LEU A 4 -61.24 22.24 9.98
CA LEU A 4 -60.00 21.48 10.18
C LEU A 4 -59.40 21.84 11.54
N TRP A 5 -59.08 20.83 12.34
CA TRP A 5 -58.21 20.95 13.51
C TRP A 5 -56.75 20.81 13.04
N LEU A 6 -55.94 21.86 13.24
CA LEU A 6 -54.50 21.84 13.01
C LEU A 6 -53.80 21.40 14.30
N ALA A 7 -53.18 20.23 14.30
CA ALA A 7 -52.30 19.81 15.40
C ALA A 7 -50.92 20.46 15.23
N VAL A 8 -50.53 21.32 16.18
CA VAL A 8 -49.19 21.88 16.26
C VAL A 8 -48.26 20.83 16.87
N VAL A 9 -47.35 20.27 16.08
CA VAL A 9 -46.23 19.45 16.57
C VAL A 9 -45.11 20.39 16.99
N LEU A 10 -44.88 20.54 18.29
CA LEU A 10 -43.67 21.17 18.82
C LEU A 10 -42.49 20.21 18.64
N SER A 11 -41.65 20.47 17.64
CA SER A 11 -40.36 19.79 17.47
C SER A 11 -39.35 20.39 18.46
N ALA A 12 -39.10 19.69 19.57
CA ALA A 12 -37.96 20.00 20.43
C ALA A 12 -36.66 19.61 19.70
N LEU A 13 -35.91 20.61 19.24
CA LEU A 13 -34.54 20.45 18.73
C LEU A 13 -33.63 20.04 19.90
N VAL A 14 -33.37 18.74 20.04
CA VAL A 14 -32.23 18.27 20.82
C VAL A 14 -30.98 18.56 19.99
N PRO A 15 -29.98 19.31 20.48
CA PRO A 15 -28.74 19.49 19.76
C PRO A 15 -28.04 18.13 19.69
N GLU A 16 -27.89 17.58 18.48
CA GLU A 16 -26.98 16.48 18.23
C GLU A 16 -25.58 16.94 18.65
N ALA A 17 -25.07 16.39 19.75
CA ALA A 17 -23.66 16.48 20.08
C ALA A 17 -22.89 15.82 18.93
N GLY A 18 -22.37 16.64 18.02
CA GLY A 18 -21.56 16.21 16.90
C GLY A 18 -20.41 15.37 17.40
N ARG A 19 -20.46 14.05 17.19
CA ARG A 19 -19.30 13.18 17.34
C ARG A 19 -18.24 13.71 16.39
N ALA A 20 -17.16 14.24 16.93
CA ALA A 20 -15.94 14.51 16.18
C ALA A 20 -15.55 13.22 15.44
N GLN A 21 -15.73 13.20 14.11
CA GLN A 21 -15.12 12.16 13.29
C GLN A 21 -13.61 12.35 13.42
N SER A 22 -12.95 11.50 14.21
CA SER A 22 -11.50 11.36 14.17
C SER A 22 -11.11 11.07 12.71
N GLN A 23 -10.54 12.06 12.02
CA GLN A 23 -10.01 11.89 10.67
C GLN A 23 -8.92 10.83 10.73
N CYS A 24 -9.06 9.84 9.87
CA CYS A 24 -8.18 8.71 9.83
C CYS A 24 -6.92 9.02 9.01
N VAL A 25 -5.79 8.48 9.44
CA VAL A 25 -4.47 8.65 8.86
C VAL A 25 -4.33 7.71 7.67
N SER A 26 -4.22 8.28 6.46
CA SER A 26 -3.92 7.57 5.21
C SER A 26 -2.42 7.62 4.88
N ASN A 27 -1.54 7.70 5.89
CA ASN A 27 -0.15 8.17 5.73
C ASN A 27 0.54 7.40 4.59
N GLY A 28 0.97 8.13 3.55
CA GLY A 28 1.61 7.54 2.37
C GLY A 28 2.89 6.76 2.71
N GLU A 29 3.52 7.08 3.84
CA GLU A 29 4.68 6.33 4.36
C GLU A 29 4.33 4.91 4.82
N LEU A 30 3.12 4.70 5.34
CA LEU A 30 2.66 3.43 5.91
C LEU A 30 1.74 2.64 4.99
N PHE A 31 1.34 3.21 3.84
CA PHE A 31 0.56 2.47 2.83
C PHE A 31 1.45 1.50 2.07
N LEU A 32 1.20 0.20 2.20
CA LEU A 32 1.95 -0.82 1.48
C LEU A 32 1.03 -1.99 1.16
N HIS A 33 0.91 -2.27 -0.15
CA HIS A 33 0.17 -3.40 -0.72
C HIS A 33 1.08 -4.17 -1.67
N ASP A 34 0.95 -5.49 -1.69
CA ASP A 34 1.83 -6.42 -2.42
C ASP A 34 3.34 -6.08 -2.29
N PRO A 35 3.91 -6.13 -1.08
CA PRO A 35 5.32 -5.84 -0.89
C PRO A 35 6.22 -6.91 -1.50
N SER A 36 7.26 -6.47 -2.20
CA SER A 36 8.44 -7.30 -2.48
C SER A 36 9.66 -6.69 -1.81
N ILE A 37 10.35 -7.49 -0.99
CA ILE A 37 11.50 -7.05 -0.20
C ILE A 37 12.82 -7.54 -0.81
N ILE A 38 13.86 -6.71 -0.72
CA ILE A 38 15.25 -7.11 -0.94
C ILE A 38 16.13 -6.58 0.19
N LYS A 39 17.12 -7.39 0.58
CA LYS A 39 18.18 -6.99 1.52
C LYS A 39 19.44 -6.66 0.74
N VAL A 40 20.04 -5.52 1.06
CA VAL A 40 21.32 -5.05 0.51
C VAL A 40 22.27 -4.72 1.65
N ARG A 41 23.56 -4.60 1.33
CA ARG A 41 24.61 -4.20 2.27
C ARG A 41 25.06 -2.78 1.94
N GLU A 42 24.82 -1.83 2.85
CA GLU A 42 25.32 -0.45 2.75
C GLU A 42 26.44 -0.27 3.78
N GLY A 43 27.69 -0.24 3.30
CA GLY A 43 28.86 -0.29 4.17
C GLY A 43 28.85 -1.56 5.03
N ALA A 44 28.84 -1.40 6.36
CA ALA A 44 28.78 -2.52 7.29
C ALA A 44 27.36 -2.99 7.63
N ARG A 45 26.31 -2.25 7.24
CA ARG A 45 24.93 -2.46 7.72
C ARG A 45 24.06 -3.16 6.69
N ASP A 46 23.26 -4.13 7.14
CA ASP A 46 22.14 -4.64 6.34
C ASP A 46 21.07 -3.55 6.23
N VAL A 47 20.54 -3.37 5.03
CA VAL A 47 19.49 -2.41 4.71
C VAL A 47 18.45 -3.11 3.85
N PHE A 48 17.18 -2.80 4.11
CA PHE A 48 16.04 -3.44 3.49
C PHE A 48 15.32 -2.43 2.61
N TYR A 49 14.98 -2.85 1.40
CA TYR A 49 14.15 -2.08 0.50
C TYR A 49 12.90 -2.87 0.15
N VAL A 50 11.75 -2.20 0.15
CA VAL A 50 10.48 -2.78 -0.31
C VAL A 50 9.93 -1.95 -1.45
N VAL A 51 9.51 -2.64 -2.51
CA VAL A 51 8.66 -2.09 -3.56
C VAL A 51 7.23 -2.55 -3.35
N SER A 52 6.25 -1.70 -3.66
CA SER A 52 4.83 -2.00 -3.41
C SER A 52 3.92 -1.49 -4.52
N THR A 53 2.75 -2.11 -4.67
CA THR A 53 1.64 -1.63 -5.50
C THR A 53 1.33 -0.16 -5.22
N GLY A 54 1.04 0.60 -6.26
CA GLY A 54 0.65 2.00 -6.18
C GLY A 54 1.06 2.79 -7.42
N GLN A 55 0.85 4.10 -7.37
CA GLN A 55 1.27 5.01 -8.43
C GLN A 55 2.80 4.96 -8.57
N GLY A 56 3.29 4.60 -9.74
CA GLY A 56 4.71 4.55 -10.07
C GLY A 56 5.58 3.57 -9.28
N ILE A 57 5.00 2.65 -8.51
CA ILE A 57 5.69 1.69 -7.62
C ILE A 57 6.54 2.39 -6.56
N ALA A 58 5.98 2.57 -5.36
CA ALA A 58 6.70 3.18 -4.24
C ALA A 58 7.84 2.30 -3.75
N ILE A 59 8.95 2.93 -3.36
CA ILE A 59 10.14 2.33 -2.79
C ILE A 59 10.28 2.84 -1.34
N ARG A 60 10.38 1.91 -0.40
CA ARG A 60 10.64 2.20 1.01
C ARG A 60 11.93 1.53 1.47
N ARG A 61 12.62 2.17 2.40
CA ARG A 61 13.86 1.71 3.02
C ARG A 61 13.64 1.50 4.51
N SER A 62 14.29 0.49 5.08
CA SER A 62 14.35 0.26 6.52
C SER A 62 15.71 -0.33 6.87
N VAL A 63 16.22 -0.06 8.07
CA VAL A 63 17.41 -0.75 8.62
C VAL A 63 17.04 -1.73 9.74
N ASP A 64 15.78 -1.74 10.17
CA ASP A 64 15.34 -2.44 11.37
C ASP A 64 14.07 -3.30 11.15
N LEU A 65 13.50 -3.26 9.94
CA LEU A 65 12.29 -3.94 9.49
C LEU A 65 11.00 -3.55 10.22
N VAL A 66 11.05 -2.45 10.99
CA VAL A 66 9.93 -1.93 11.77
C VAL A 66 9.60 -0.52 11.28
N ASN A 67 10.60 0.34 11.20
CA ASN A 67 10.49 1.72 10.74
C ASN A 67 10.83 1.77 9.25
N TRP A 68 9.88 2.27 8.44
CA TRP A 68 10.00 2.33 6.98
C TRP A 68 9.96 3.78 6.52
N HIS A 69 10.93 4.15 5.70
CA HIS A 69 11.08 5.49 5.14
C HIS A 69 10.85 5.45 3.63
N TYR A 70 9.98 6.31 3.11
CA TYR A 70 9.82 6.46 1.67
C TYR A 70 11.08 7.07 1.06
N VAL A 71 11.57 6.48 -0.04
CA VAL A 71 12.79 6.94 -0.75
C VAL A 71 12.54 7.27 -2.22
N GLY A 72 11.36 6.98 -2.78
CA GLY A 72 11.00 7.36 -4.14
C GLY A 72 10.07 6.37 -4.81
N ARG A 73 9.95 6.46 -6.14
CA ARG A 73 9.19 5.55 -7.00
C ARG A 73 10.07 4.98 -8.11
N VAL A 74 9.73 3.80 -8.63
CA VAL A 74 10.34 3.26 -9.85
C VAL A 74 10.06 4.15 -11.05
N PHE A 75 8.82 4.65 -11.14
CA PHE A 75 8.41 5.69 -12.07
C PHE A 75 8.22 7.00 -11.28
N PRO A 76 9.23 7.88 -11.24
CA PRO A 76 9.12 9.15 -10.55
C PRO A 76 7.95 9.96 -11.11
N PRO A 77 7.18 10.63 -10.25
CA PRO A 77 5.97 11.29 -10.67
C PRO A 77 6.29 12.44 -11.64
N GLN A 78 5.40 12.66 -12.60
CA GLN A 78 5.43 13.81 -13.50
C GLN A 78 4.10 14.53 -13.37
N TRP A 79 4.08 15.58 -12.54
CA TRP A 79 2.87 16.31 -12.24
C TRP A 79 2.52 17.30 -13.35
N ASP A 80 1.25 17.31 -13.78
CA ASP A 80 0.71 18.40 -14.58
C ASP A 80 0.26 19.59 -13.71
N ALA A 81 -0.25 20.65 -14.34
CA ALA A 81 -0.72 21.86 -13.66
C ALA A 81 -1.95 21.61 -12.76
N GLN A 82 -2.59 20.45 -12.87
CA GLN A 82 -3.75 20.04 -12.10
C GLN A 82 -3.40 18.98 -11.04
N CYS A 83 -2.10 18.75 -10.80
CA CYS A 83 -1.60 17.75 -9.86
C CYS A 83 -2.01 16.31 -10.21
N ASN A 84 -2.17 15.98 -11.49
CA ASN A 84 -2.25 14.60 -11.93
C ASN A 84 -0.84 14.04 -12.14
N ASP A 85 -0.55 12.86 -11.58
CA ASP A 85 0.69 12.17 -11.86
C ASP A 85 0.61 11.50 -13.23
N LEU A 86 1.23 12.12 -14.23
CA LEU A 86 1.30 11.60 -15.60
C LEU A 86 2.16 10.32 -15.70
N ASN A 87 2.95 10.02 -14.67
CA ASN A 87 3.77 8.82 -14.56
C ASN A 87 3.24 7.79 -13.55
N ALA A 88 2.00 7.96 -13.06
CA ALA A 88 1.37 6.98 -12.17
C ALA A 88 1.34 5.57 -12.80
N VAL A 89 1.22 5.51 -14.13
CA VAL A 89 1.31 4.31 -14.96
C VAL A 89 2.20 4.62 -16.17
N PRO A 90 3.13 3.73 -16.58
CA PRO A 90 3.98 3.95 -17.75
C PRO A 90 3.17 4.23 -19.03
N ALA A 91 3.59 5.25 -19.80
CA ALA A 91 2.88 5.70 -20.99
C ALA A 91 2.63 4.60 -22.03
N TRP A 92 3.61 3.69 -22.23
CA TRP A 92 3.46 2.55 -23.14
C TRP A 92 2.31 1.63 -22.71
N ALA A 93 2.07 1.49 -21.40
CA ALA A 93 1.02 0.63 -20.86
C ALA A 93 -0.34 1.30 -21.03
N LEU A 94 -0.45 2.60 -20.74
CA LEU A 94 -1.67 3.39 -20.99
C LEU A 94 -2.14 3.30 -22.44
N GLN A 95 -1.21 3.31 -23.41
CA GLN A 95 -1.52 3.12 -24.83
C GLN A 95 -2.19 1.77 -25.11
N ARG A 96 -1.83 0.70 -24.38
CA ARG A 96 -2.49 -0.62 -24.50
C ARG A 96 -3.95 -0.60 -24.07
N PHE A 97 -4.32 0.32 -23.20
CA PHE A 97 -5.69 0.51 -22.70
C PHE A 97 -6.42 1.67 -23.38
N ALA A 98 -5.87 2.29 -24.44
CA ALA A 98 -6.46 3.47 -25.08
C ALA A 98 -7.95 3.29 -25.45
N THR A 99 -8.31 2.12 -25.97
CA THR A 99 -9.71 1.78 -26.36
C THR A 99 -10.54 1.15 -25.24
N SER A 100 -9.95 0.89 -24.06
CA SER A 100 -10.66 0.27 -22.94
C SER A 100 -11.57 1.28 -22.22
N LEU A 101 -12.74 0.85 -21.75
CA LEU A 101 -13.62 1.73 -20.94
C LEU A 101 -12.97 2.09 -19.60
N LEU A 102 -12.34 1.12 -18.95
CA LEU A 102 -11.54 1.33 -17.74
C LEU A 102 -10.09 1.59 -18.12
N LYS A 103 -9.45 2.48 -17.36
CA LYS A 103 -8.03 2.82 -17.49
C LYS A 103 -7.31 2.41 -16.20
N PRO A 104 -6.08 1.87 -16.29
CA PRO A 104 -5.26 1.69 -15.10
C PRO A 104 -4.85 3.05 -14.54
N ASP A 105 -4.86 3.17 -13.22
CA ASP A 105 -4.48 4.36 -12.45
C ASP A 105 -3.26 4.13 -11.55
N GLN A 106 -2.76 2.90 -11.48
CA GLN A 106 -1.61 2.49 -10.68
C GLN A 106 -0.92 1.25 -11.27
N VAL A 107 0.25 0.91 -10.74
CA VAL A 107 1.05 -0.26 -11.12
C VAL A 107 1.06 -1.29 -9.99
N TRP A 108 0.86 -2.57 -10.33
CA TRP A 108 0.45 -3.62 -9.40
C TRP A 108 1.53 -4.67 -9.18
N SER A 109 1.51 -5.24 -7.99
CA SER A 109 2.19 -6.44 -7.52
C SER A 109 3.64 -6.56 -7.98
N PRO A 110 4.51 -5.59 -7.63
CA PRO A 110 5.88 -5.60 -8.08
C PRO A 110 6.71 -6.70 -7.40
N ASP A 111 7.69 -7.26 -8.13
CA ASP A 111 8.76 -8.08 -7.56
C ASP A 111 10.12 -7.42 -7.80
N ILE A 112 10.97 -7.40 -6.78
CA ILE A 112 12.34 -6.88 -6.85
C ILE A 112 13.38 -7.99 -6.67
N SER A 113 14.31 -8.08 -7.62
CA SER A 113 15.41 -9.05 -7.59
C SER A 113 16.72 -8.42 -8.05
N TYR A 114 17.86 -8.92 -7.57
CA TYR A 114 19.18 -8.47 -7.98
C TYR A 114 19.94 -9.55 -8.74
N PHE A 115 20.28 -9.27 -10.00
CA PHE A 115 21.12 -10.14 -10.83
C PHE A 115 21.79 -9.33 -11.94
N GLY A 116 22.88 -9.85 -12.51
CA GLY A 116 23.58 -9.16 -13.61
C GLY A 116 24.12 -7.77 -13.23
N GLY A 117 24.38 -7.52 -11.94
CA GLY A 117 24.87 -6.24 -11.43
C GLY A 117 23.80 -5.14 -11.29
N ARG A 118 22.51 -5.49 -11.42
CA ARG A 118 21.40 -4.53 -11.41
C ARG A 118 20.25 -5.04 -10.54
N PHE A 119 19.48 -4.11 -10.00
CA PHE A 119 18.14 -4.36 -9.47
C PHE A 119 17.15 -4.40 -10.63
N HIS A 120 16.26 -5.37 -10.60
CA HIS A 120 15.20 -5.58 -11.57
C HIS A 120 13.86 -5.51 -10.83
N VAL A 121 12.93 -4.70 -11.34
CA VAL A 121 11.55 -4.66 -10.87
C VAL A 121 10.63 -5.13 -11.98
N TYR A 122 9.94 -6.25 -11.75
CA TYR A 122 8.85 -6.71 -12.62
C TYR A 122 7.54 -6.24 -12.03
N TYR A 123 6.58 -5.87 -12.88
CA TYR A 123 5.32 -5.29 -12.42
C TYR A 123 4.18 -5.57 -13.38
N ALA A 124 2.95 -5.50 -12.89
CA ALA A 124 1.74 -5.72 -13.68
C ALA A 124 0.97 -4.40 -13.91
N VAL A 125 0.40 -4.26 -15.10
CA VAL A 125 -0.56 -3.20 -15.43
C VAL A 125 -1.85 -3.84 -15.94
N THR A 126 -2.93 -3.61 -15.21
CA THR A 126 -4.26 -4.14 -15.52
C THR A 126 -5.36 -3.25 -14.95
N VAL A 127 -6.61 -3.66 -15.18
CA VAL A 127 -7.80 -3.09 -14.54
C VAL A 127 -8.49 -4.19 -13.74
N PRO A 128 -9.22 -3.85 -12.65
CA PRO A 128 -9.84 -4.85 -11.78
C PRO A 128 -10.69 -5.89 -12.55
N GLY A 129 -10.48 -7.17 -12.22
CA GLY A 129 -11.24 -8.30 -12.78
C GLY A 129 -10.84 -8.73 -14.20
N SER A 130 -9.82 -8.12 -14.80
CA SER A 130 -9.36 -8.44 -16.16
C SER A 130 -8.29 -9.53 -16.19
N ASN A 131 -8.39 -10.48 -17.12
CA ASN A 131 -7.25 -11.36 -17.48
C ASN A 131 -6.37 -10.78 -18.59
N ARG A 132 -6.65 -9.58 -19.08
CA ARG A 132 -5.71 -8.81 -19.91
C ARG A 132 -4.77 -8.05 -18.99
N VAL A 133 -3.56 -8.58 -18.82
CA VAL A 133 -2.51 -8.03 -17.95
C VAL A 133 -1.25 -7.85 -18.76
N TYR A 134 -0.62 -6.69 -18.65
CA TYR A 134 0.67 -6.40 -19.28
C TYR A 134 1.75 -6.40 -18.19
N VAL A 135 2.75 -7.26 -18.33
CA VAL A 135 3.89 -7.34 -17.42
C VAL A 135 5.02 -6.49 -17.98
N GLY A 136 5.46 -5.51 -17.20
CA GLY A 136 6.60 -4.66 -17.51
C GLY A 136 7.85 -5.04 -16.71
N HIS A 137 8.98 -4.43 -17.08
CA HIS A 137 10.26 -4.63 -16.41
C HIS A 137 11.05 -3.32 -16.38
N ALA A 138 11.50 -2.92 -15.19
CA ALA A 138 12.41 -1.79 -14.99
C ALA A 138 13.72 -2.26 -14.34
N SER A 139 14.81 -1.53 -14.54
CA SER A 139 16.08 -1.84 -13.87
C SER A 139 16.86 -0.60 -13.43
N ASN A 140 17.66 -0.76 -12.38
CA ASN A 140 18.55 0.27 -11.85
C ASN A 140 19.80 -0.36 -11.22
N THR A 141 20.87 0.40 -11.04
CA THR A 141 22.07 -0.05 -10.30
C THR A 141 22.02 0.34 -8.83
N VAL A 142 21.10 1.23 -8.44
CA VAL A 142 20.94 1.74 -7.06
C VAL A 142 19.45 1.77 -6.68
N LEU A 143 19.16 1.76 -5.37
CA LEU A 143 17.80 1.81 -4.81
C LEU A 143 17.49 3.09 -4.01
N ASP A 144 18.51 3.90 -3.71
CA ASP A 144 18.39 5.15 -2.96
C ASP A 144 17.73 6.29 -3.75
N GLY A 145 17.26 6.02 -4.97
CA GLY A 145 16.65 6.97 -5.89
C GLY A 145 17.58 8.05 -6.42
N SER A 146 18.91 7.90 -6.29
CA SER A 146 19.90 8.82 -6.86
C SER A 146 19.99 8.74 -8.39
N LEU A 147 19.57 7.62 -8.98
CA LEU A 147 19.52 7.42 -10.43
C LEU A 147 18.09 7.07 -10.90
N PRO A 148 17.67 7.54 -12.07
CA PRO A 148 16.39 7.15 -12.65
C PRO A 148 16.40 5.67 -13.06
N TRP A 149 15.27 4.99 -12.89
CA TRP A 149 15.08 3.64 -13.40
C TRP A 149 15.01 3.62 -14.92
N THR A 150 15.60 2.59 -15.53
CA THR A 150 15.43 2.31 -16.97
C THR A 150 14.23 1.39 -17.14
N ASP A 151 13.16 1.89 -17.78
CA ASP A 151 12.00 1.08 -18.20
C ASP A 151 12.31 0.32 -19.50
N HIS A 152 12.09 -1.00 -19.50
CA HIS A 152 12.29 -1.89 -20.65
C HIS A 152 10.97 -2.23 -21.37
N GLY A 153 9.85 -1.66 -20.93
CA GLY A 153 8.53 -1.85 -21.50
C GLY A 153 7.92 -3.22 -21.22
N GLU A 154 6.93 -3.60 -22.02
CA GLU A 154 6.26 -4.90 -21.96
C GLU A 154 7.27 -6.05 -22.19
N VAL A 155 7.32 -7.00 -21.25
CA VAL A 155 8.14 -8.23 -21.37
C VAL A 155 7.29 -9.48 -21.58
N PHE A 156 6.04 -9.47 -21.12
CA PHE A 156 5.06 -10.54 -21.31
C PHE A 156 3.64 -10.00 -21.07
N ARG A 157 2.61 -10.71 -21.54
CA ARG A 157 1.21 -10.36 -21.28
C ARG A 157 0.29 -11.58 -21.28
N SER A 158 -0.83 -11.45 -20.58
CA SER A 158 -2.02 -12.29 -20.79
C SER A 158 -3.06 -11.55 -21.62
N THR A 159 -3.90 -12.31 -22.31
CA THR A 159 -5.01 -11.82 -23.14
C THR A 159 -6.33 -12.44 -22.69
N ALA A 160 -7.44 -12.00 -23.28
CA ALA A 160 -8.76 -12.58 -23.01
C ALA A 160 -8.82 -14.11 -23.27
N ALA A 161 -7.99 -14.62 -24.19
CA ALA A 161 -7.88 -16.05 -24.49
C ALA A 161 -6.92 -16.81 -23.56
N SER A 162 -6.16 -16.10 -22.71
CA SER A 162 -5.24 -16.75 -21.77
C SER A 162 -6.03 -17.41 -20.65
N PRO A 163 -5.66 -18.63 -20.22
CA PRO A 163 -6.31 -19.30 -19.11
C PRO A 163 -5.89 -18.71 -17.76
N PHE A 164 -5.12 -17.62 -17.71
CA PHE A 164 -4.63 -16.96 -16.50
C PHE A 164 -4.62 -15.45 -16.69
N ALA A 165 -4.67 -14.70 -15.59
CA ALA A 165 -4.22 -13.31 -15.53
C ALA A 165 -2.72 -13.29 -15.21
N ALA A 166 -1.89 -12.57 -15.97
CA ALA A 166 -0.44 -12.50 -15.74
C ALA A 166 -0.09 -11.43 -14.67
N ASP A 167 -0.78 -11.45 -13.54
CA ASP A 167 -0.55 -10.55 -12.40
C ASP A 167 0.46 -11.17 -11.41
N GLY A 168 0.94 -10.42 -10.42
CA GLY A 168 1.85 -10.90 -9.37
C GLY A 168 3.12 -11.57 -9.92
N PRO A 169 3.90 -10.90 -10.78
CA PRO A 169 5.22 -11.40 -11.17
C PRO A 169 6.09 -11.64 -9.92
N ASP A 170 6.87 -12.73 -9.92
CA ASP A 170 7.82 -13.07 -8.86
C ASP A 170 9.03 -13.81 -9.45
N VAL A 171 10.24 -13.36 -9.11
CA VAL A 171 11.48 -13.93 -9.64
C VAL A 171 12.12 -14.88 -8.64
N LEU A 172 12.19 -16.15 -9.01
CA LEU A 172 13.02 -17.13 -8.32
C LEU A 172 14.42 -17.17 -8.94
N LEU A 173 15.42 -16.72 -8.20
CA LEU A 173 16.83 -16.98 -8.46
C LEU A 173 17.25 -18.30 -7.78
N PHE A 174 17.91 -19.19 -8.53
CA PHE A 174 18.38 -20.47 -7.99
C PHE A 174 19.62 -20.98 -8.73
N THR A 175 20.34 -21.89 -8.10
CA THR A 175 21.48 -22.59 -8.69
C THR A 175 21.07 -24.00 -9.12
N THR A 176 21.51 -24.42 -10.30
CA THR A 176 21.34 -25.82 -10.73
C THR A 176 22.26 -26.73 -9.94
N ALA A 177 22.03 -28.05 -10.05
CA ALA A 177 22.93 -29.06 -9.50
C ALA A 177 24.38 -28.93 -10.02
N THR A 178 24.58 -28.32 -11.19
CA THR A 178 25.91 -28.02 -11.78
C THR A 178 26.49 -26.69 -11.32
N GLY A 179 25.86 -25.99 -10.37
CA GLY A 179 26.28 -24.68 -9.86
C GLY A 179 25.95 -23.49 -10.77
N ALA A 180 25.26 -23.71 -11.90
CA ALA A 180 24.95 -22.63 -12.83
C ALA A 180 23.77 -21.78 -12.32
N PRO A 181 23.87 -20.44 -12.33
CA PRO A 181 22.76 -19.58 -11.94
C PRO A 181 21.64 -19.65 -12.99
N ARG A 182 20.40 -19.68 -12.51
CA ARG A 182 19.18 -19.69 -13.31
C ARG A 182 18.13 -18.82 -12.64
N ALA A 183 17.17 -18.37 -13.46
CA ALA A 183 16.02 -17.63 -12.99
C ALA A 183 14.73 -18.15 -13.61
N LYS A 184 13.63 -18.00 -12.89
CA LYS A 184 12.27 -18.25 -13.34
C LYS A 184 11.40 -17.08 -12.92
N LEU A 185 10.47 -16.68 -13.78
CA LEU A 185 9.43 -15.72 -13.49
C LEU A 185 8.12 -16.50 -13.25
N SER A 186 7.62 -16.48 -12.03
CA SER A 186 6.26 -16.92 -11.73
C SER A 186 5.30 -15.74 -11.83
N PHE A 187 4.04 -16.04 -12.12
CA PHE A 187 2.97 -15.05 -12.24
C PHE A 187 1.62 -15.75 -12.17
N GLY A 188 0.64 -15.01 -11.71
CA GLY A 188 -0.75 -15.22 -12.02
C GLY A 188 -1.63 -15.42 -10.81
N GLY A 189 -2.91 -15.54 -11.09
CA GLY A 189 -3.95 -15.58 -10.09
C GLY A 189 -5.31 -15.67 -10.74
N PHE A 190 -6.29 -16.11 -9.96
CA PHE A 190 -7.64 -16.47 -10.37
C PHE A 190 -7.60 -17.40 -11.59
N PHE A 191 -8.70 -17.50 -12.36
CA PHE A 191 -8.72 -18.24 -13.63
C PHE A 191 -8.06 -19.63 -13.51
N GLY A 192 -6.98 -19.87 -14.26
CA GLY A 192 -6.18 -21.08 -14.25
C GLY A 192 -5.10 -21.12 -13.19
N GLY A 193 -4.88 -20.07 -12.38
CA GLY A 193 -3.96 -20.07 -11.24
C GLY A 193 -2.57 -19.53 -11.53
N VAL A 194 -1.57 -20.00 -10.79
CA VAL A 194 -0.17 -19.52 -10.85
C VAL A 194 0.60 -20.34 -11.86
N TYR A 195 1.32 -19.66 -12.75
CA TYR A 195 2.17 -20.21 -13.79
C TYR A 195 3.60 -19.73 -13.67
N GLN A 196 4.49 -20.34 -14.43
CA GLN A 196 5.92 -20.04 -14.42
C GLN A 196 6.53 -20.17 -15.82
N LEU A 197 7.47 -19.27 -16.11
CA LEU A 197 8.33 -19.29 -17.30
C LEU A 197 9.81 -19.19 -16.91
N PRO A 198 10.74 -19.73 -17.72
CA PRO A 198 12.16 -19.42 -17.57
C PRO A 198 12.43 -17.93 -17.76
N LEU A 199 13.36 -17.38 -16.98
CA LEU A 199 13.81 -15.99 -17.09
C LEU A 199 15.29 -15.95 -17.50
N SER A 200 15.62 -15.15 -18.51
CA SER A 200 16.99 -14.93 -18.94
C SER A 200 17.69 -13.94 -18.01
N LEU A 201 18.75 -14.38 -17.33
CA LEU A 201 19.57 -13.53 -16.48
C LEU A 201 20.34 -12.46 -17.27
N GLY A 202 20.66 -12.72 -18.54
CA GLY A 202 21.42 -11.76 -19.37
C GLY A 202 20.56 -10.63 -19.93
N THR A 203 19.26 -10.86 -20.13
CA THR A 203 18.35 -9.87 -20.74
C THR A 203 17.26 -9.39 -19.79
N GLY A 204 17.05 -10.06 -18.65
CA GLY A 204 15.90 -9.81 -17.79
C GLY A 204 14.55 -10.15 -18.45
N ARG A 205 14.54 -10.92 -19.56
CA ARG A 205 13.29 -11.25 -20.27
C ARG A 205 12.84 -12.69 -20.04
N PRO A 206 11.53 -12.94 -19.83
CA PRO A 206 10.99 -14.29 -19.77
C PRO A 206 11.04 -14.93 -21.16
N ASN A 207 11.31 -16.24 -21.22
CA ASN A 207 11.21 -17.01 -22.45
C ASN A 207 9.73 -17.34 -22.71
N THR A 208 9.03 -16.45 -23.42
CA THR A 208 7.58 -16.58 -23.69
C THR A 208 7.22 -17.68 -24.68
N ALA A 209 8.22 -18.22 -25.41
CA ALA A 209 8.07 -19.39 -26.27
C ALA A 209 8.15 -20.72 -25.50
N ALA A 210 8.65 -20.70 -24.26
CA ALA A 210 8.69 -21.90 -23.42
C ALA A 210 7.26 -22.34 -23.01
N THR A 211 7.12 -23.63 -22.77
CA THR A 211 5.90 -24.16 -22.16
C THR A 211 5.75 -23.62 -20.74
N ARG A 212 4.59 -23.04 -20.45
CA ARG A 212 4.25 -22.53 -19.11
C ARG A 212 4.01 -23.70 -18.16
N VAL A 213 4.65 -23.68 -17.00
CA VAL A 213 4.43 -24.67 -15.96
C VAL A 213 3.42 -24.11 -14.96
N ARG A 214 2.33 -24.82 -14.72
CA ARG A 214 1.34 -24.45 -13.71
C ARG A 214 1.82 -24.91 -12.34
N LEU A 215 1.92 -23.99 -11.39
CA LEU A 215 2.46 -24.24 -10.06
C LEU A 215 1.38 -24.47 -9.00
N ALA A 216 0.28 -23.71 -9.08
CA ALA A 216 -0.79 -23.74 -8.11
C ALA A 216 -2.15 -23.40 -8.75
N GLY A 217 -3.23 -23.87 -8.13
CA GLY A 217 -4.58 -23.59 -8.59
C GLY A 217 -5.64 -24.23 -7.72
N ARG A 218 -6.80 -23.58 -7.61
CA ARG A 218 -7.94 -24.06 -6.81
C ARG A 218 -9.03 -24.65 -7.68
N ASN A 219 -8.69 -25.70 -8.42
CA ASN A 219 -9.63 -26.39 -9.30
C ASN A 219 -10.75 -27.02 -8.46
N GLY A 220 -11.97 -26.52 -8.59
CA GLY A 220 -13.12 -26.95 -7.78
C GLY A 220 -13.59 -25.91 -6.75
N GLU A 221 -12.81 -24.86 -6.52
CA GLU A 221 -13.32 -23.64 -5.90
C GLU A 221 -13.95 -22.77 -7.00
N ARG A 222 -15.19 -22.31 -6.77
CA ARG A 222 -16.04 -21.67 -7.80
C ARG A 222 -15.36 -20.49 -8.49
N TYR A 223 -14.50 -19.77 -7.79
CA TYR A 223 -13.90 -18.54 -8.26
C TYR A 223 -12.40 -18.68 -8.55
N HIS A 224 -11.84 -19.87 -8.35
CA HIS A 224 -10.41 -20.13 -8.39
C HIS A 224 -9.59 -19.11 -7.57
N ALA A 225 -10.11 -18.68 -6.42
CA ALA A 225 -9.62 -17.56 -5.62
C ALA A 225 -8.25 -17.87 -4.98
N LEU A 226 -7.22 -17.65 -5.79
CA LEU A 226 -5.81 -17.71 -5.43
C LEU A 226 -5.07 -16.72 -6.31
N GLU A 227 -4.11 -15.98 -5.80
CA GLU A 227 -3.32 -15.07 -6.62
C GLU A 227 -1.92 -14.83 -6.06
N GLY A 228 -1.07 -14.33 -6.95
CA GLY A 228 0.34 -14.12 -6.68
C GLY A 228 1.04 -15.43 -6.36
N GLY A 229 2.33 -15.33 -6.12
CA GLY A 229 3.13 -16.45 -5.65
C GLY A 229 4.50 -15.93 -5.32
N HIS A 230 5.00 -16.25 -4.14
CA HIS A 230 6.38 -15.95 -3.78
C HIS A 230 7.17 -17.25 -3.65
N LEU A 231 8.23 -17.37 -4.45
CA LEU A 231 9.12 -18.51 -4.46
C LEU A 231 10.44 -18.19 -3.78
N PHE A 232 10.81 -19.01 -2.79
CA PHE A 232 12.13 -18.96 -2.19
C PHE A 232 12.67 -20.36 -1.92
N GLN A 233 14.00 -20.48 -1.85
CA GLN A 233 14.68 -21.74 -1.55
C GLN A 233 15.15 -21.75 -0.09
N ARG A 234 14.91 -22.86 0.61
CA ARG A 234 15.51 -23.14 1.92
C ARG A 234 15.97 -24.60 1.97
N GLY A 235 17.27 -24.79 2.11
CA GLY A 235 17.90 -26.11 2.00
C GLY A 235 17.59 -26.77 0.65
N ARG A 236 17.12 -28.02 0.69
CA ARG A 236 16.79 -28.81 -0.52
C ARG A 236 15.41 -28.51 -1.12
N TYR A 237 14.63 -27.63 -0.52
CA TYR A 237 13.25 -27.36 -0.93
C TYR A 237 13.09 -25.93 -1.44
N TYR A 238 12.26 -25.80 -2.46
CA TYR A 238 11.63 -24.57 -2.90
C TYR A 238 10.26 -24.49 -2.24
N TYR A 239 9.92 -23.33 -1.68
CA TYR A 239 8.63 -23.04 -1.09
C TYR A 239 7.89 -22.06 -1.97
N LEU A 240 6.62 -22.35 -2.23
CA LEU A 240 5.70 -21.48 -2.93
C LEU A 240 4.64 -21.01 -1.95
N VAL A 241 4.68 -19.74 -1.57
CA VAL A 241 3.64 -19.09 -0.77
C VAL A 241 2.66 -18.43 -1.72
N VAL A 242 1.37 -18.74 -1.61
CA VAL A 242 0.32 -18.17 -2.47
C VAL A 242 -0.79 -17.59 -1.60
N ASN A 243 -1.39 -16.51 -2.09
CA ASN A 243 -2.56 -15.93 -1.44
C ASN A 243 -3.79 -16.75 -1.85
N TRP A 244 -4.65 -17.04 -0.89
CA TRP A 244 -5.95 -17.66 -1.09
C TRP A 244 -7.06 -16.68 -0.73
N ASP A 245 -8.20 -16.89 -1.38
CA ASP A 245 -9.43 -16.14 -1.20
C ASP A 245 -9.31 -14.71 -1.77
N TYR A 246 -9.83 -13.68 -1.11
CA TYR A 246 -10.02 -12.35 -1.74
C TYR A 246 -9.28 -11.26 -0.98
N CYS A 247 -8.50 -10.48 -1.72
CA CYS A 247 -7.98 -9.22 -1.26
C CYS A 247 -9.04 -8.11 -1.30
N CYS A 248 -8.64 -6.95 -0.78
CA CYS A 248 -9.08 -5.63 -1.21
C CYS A 248 -10.52 -5.22 -0.85
N GLY A 249 -11.30 -6.09 -0.20
CA GLY A 249 -12.63 -5.78 0.33
C GLY A 249 -13.36 -7.02 0.88
N PRO A 250 -14.65 -6.88 1.26
CA PRO A 250 -15.50 -8.01 1.62
C PRO A 250 -15.50 -9.10 0.54
N ARG A 251 -15.86 -10.34 0.91
CA ARG A 251 -16.25 -11.34 -0.09
C ARG A 251 -17.32 -10.74 -1.02
N PRO A 252 -17.20 -10.92 -2.34
CA PRO A 252 -18.23 -10.47 -3.26
C PRO A 252 -19.60 -11.08 -2.89
N LYS A 253 -20.62 -10.25 -2.64
CA LYS A 253 -22.03 -10.67 -2.58
C LYS A 253 -22.47 -11.15 -3.96
N GLU A 254 -23.03 -12.35 -4.04
CA GLU A 254 -23.46 -12.96 -5.30
C GLU A 254 -24.34 -12.02 -6.14
N SER A 255 -23.92 -11.77 -7.39
CA SER A 255 -24.76 -11.14 -8.41
C SER A 255 -25.28 -12.24 -9.36
N PRO A 256 -26.59 -12.29 -9.65
CA PRO A 256 -27.15 -13.21 -10.65
C PRO A 256 -26.63 -13.00 -12.09
N LEU A 257 -25.91 -11.90 -12.36
CA LEU A 257 -25.52 -11.47 -13.72
C LEU A 257 -24.10 -11.88 -14.14
N GLY A 258 -23.44 -12.79 -13.43
CA GLY A 258 -22.04 -13.17 -13.73
C GLY A 258 -21.06 -12.03 -13.40
N TRP A 259 -19.79 -12.22 -13.77
CA TRP A 259 -18.58 -11.44 -13.38
C TRP A 259 -18.67 -9.89 -13.35
N THR A 260 -19.72 -9.29 -13.88
CA THR A 260 -19.77 -7.88 -14.24
C THR A 260 -19.90 -6.90 -13.08
N ARG A 261 -20.10 -7.31 -11.83
CA ARG A 261 -20.17 -6.33 -10.73
C ARG A 261 -20.15 -6.93 -9.34
N VAL A 262 -18.98 -7.33 -8.84
CA VAL A 262 -18.83 -7.47 -7.39
C VAL A 262 -17.39 -7.23 -6.91
N TYR A 263 -16.91 -6.01 -7.05
CA TYR A 263 -16.35 -5.36 -5.87
C TYR A 263 -17.44 -4.36 -5.48
N PRO A 264 -18.14 -4.49 -4.33
CA PRO A 264 -18.76 -3.30 -3.80
C PRO A 264 -17.63 -2.26 -3.75
N PRO A 265 -17.82 -1.01 -4.23
CA PRO A 265 -16.87 0.02 -3.93
C PRO A 265 -16.62 -0.07 -2.43
N TYR A 266 -15.35 -0.10 -2.02
CA TYR A 266 -15.00 0.17 -0.65
C TYR A 266 -15.46 1.60 -0.39
N THR A 267 -16.76 1.79 -0.17
CA THR A 267 -17.30 3.04 0.31
C THR A 267 -16.58 3.21 1.63
N GLN A 268 -15.89 4.33 1.81
CA GLN A 268 -15.16 4.69 3.03
C GLN A 268 -16.04 4.69 4.30
N SER A 269 -17.30 4.22 4.23
CA SER A 269 -18.07 3.79 5.37
C SER A 269 -17.38 2.59 6.03
N THR A 270 -17.20 2.75 7.33
CA THR A 270 -16.52 1.82 8.22
C THR A 270 -17.10 0.40 8.06
N PRO A 271 -16.29 -0.66 7.88
CA PRO A 271 -16.77 -2.03 8.01
C PRO A 271 -17.40 -2.18 9.38
N THR A 272 -18.70 -2.47 9.43
CA THR A 272 -19.43 -2.60 10.69
C THR A 272 -19.43 -4.04 11.19
N ARG A 273 -18.96 -5.01 10.38
CA ARG A 273 -18.93 -6.44 10.69
C ARG A 273 -17.67 -7.12 10.13
N LEU A 274 -17.14 -8.11 10.84
CA LEU A 274 -16.01 -8.97 10.41
C LEU A 274 -16.24 -9.64 9.05
N ALA A 275 -17.49 -9.92 8.67
CA ALA A 275 -17.84 -10.48 7.37
C ALA A 275 -17.60 -9.52 6.18
N ASP A 276 -17.40 -8.23 6.46
CA ASP A 276 -17.10 -7.20 5.46
C ASP A 276 -15.58 -7.00 5.27
N LEU A 277 -14.74 -7.79 5.96
CA LEU A 277 -13.28 -7.73 5.87
C LEU A 277 -12.73 -8.69 4.81
N PRO A 278 -11.55 -8.40 4.23
CA PRO A 278 -10.87 -9.31 3.32
C PRO A 278 -10.66 -10.69 3.94
N ALA A 279 -11.03 -11.74 3.20
CA ALA A 279 -10.87 -13.13 3.61
C ALA A 279 -9.47 -13.69 3.28
N TYR A 280 -8.55 -12.81 2.89
CA TYR A 280 -7.23 -13.15 2.41
C TYR A 280 -6.41 -13.91 3.44
N ARG A 281 -5.71 -14.95 2.98
CA ARG A 281 -4.81 -15.76 3.79
C ARG A 281 -3.68 -16.33 2.93
N LEU A 282 -2.60 -16.72 3.58
CA LEU A 282 -1.44 -17.32 2.96
C LEU A 282 -1.43 -18.83 3.17
N VAL A 283 -1.21 -19.57 2.10
CA VAL A 283 -0.87 -20.99 2.14
C VAL A 283 0.47 -21.24 1.51
N VAL A 284 1.11 -22.35 1.88
CA VAL A 284 2.42 -22.75 1.39
C VAL A 284 2.43 -24.20 0.89
N GLY A 285 3.18 -24.43 -0.17
CA GLY A 285 3.61 -25.76 -0.61
C GLY A 285 5.11 -25.79 -0.80
N ARG A 286 5.68 -27.00 -0.89
CA ARG A 286 7.12 -27.17 -1.19
C ARG A 286 7.38 -28.22 -2.26
N SER A 287 8.54 -28.12 -2.89
CA SER A 287 9.03 -29.01 -3.93
C SER A 287 10.55 -29.12 -3.86
N THR A 288 11.13 -30.25 -4.27
CA THR A 288 12.60 -30.34 -4.47
C THR A 288 13.05 -29.83 -5.84
N SER A 289 12.09 -29.43 -6.68
CA SER A 289 12.30 -28.85 -8.00
C SER A 289 11.73 -27.42 -8.03
N PRO A 290 12.42 -26.45 -8.64
CA PRO A 290 11.94 -25.06 -8.75
C PRO A 290 10.70 -24.91 -9.65
N ALA A 291 10.36 -25.96 -10.41
CA ALA A 291 9.18 -26.03 -11.27
C ALA A 291 8.04 -26.89 -10.68
N GLY A 292 8.17 -27.34 -9.43
CA GLY A 292 7.24 -28.27 -8.82
C GLY A 292 7.45 -29.75 -9.26
N PRO A 293 6.46 -30.62 -9.00
CA PRO A 293 5.16 -30.27 -8.41
C PRO A 293 5.31 -29.80 -6.96
N PHE A 294 4.65 -28.69 -6.62
CA PHE A 294 4.54 -28.24 -5.23
C PHE A 294 3.41 -29.01 -4.55
N VAL A 295 3.69 -29.53 -3.37
CA VAL A 295 2.73 -30.25 -2.52
C VAL A 295 2.64 -29.58 -1.16
N ASP A 296 1.49 -29.70 -0.51
CA ASP A 296 1.32 -29.30 0.88
C ASP A 296 1.82 -30.37 1.86
N ARG A 297 1.70 -30.10 3.16
CA ARG A 297 2.16 -30.98 4.25
C ARG A 297 1.49 -32.34 4.26
N ASN A 298 0.28 -32.44 3.71
CA ASN A 298 -0.49 -33.67 3.59
C ASN A 298 -0.25 -34.38 2.24
N GLY A 299 0.63 -33.85 1.39
CA GLY A 299 0.97 -34.41 0.09
C GLY A 299 0.01 -34.04 -1.04
N VAL A 300 -0.95 -33.13 -0.82
CA VAL A 300 -1.87 -32.67 -1.86
C VAL A 300 -1.16 -31.64 -2.74
N LYS A 301 -1.22 -31.85 -4.06
CA LYS A 301 -0.59 -30.95 -5.04
C LYS A 301 -1.28 -29.57 -5.03
N LEU A 302 -0.49 -28.50 -5.05
CA LEU A 302 -1.01 -27.13 -5.10
C LEU A 302 -1.83 -26.85 -6.36
N VAL A 303 -1.54 -27.54 -7.48
CA VAL A 303 -2.36 -27.45 -8.71
C VAL A 303 -3.77 -28.04 -8.55
N ASN A 304 -4.01 -28.82 -7.50
CA ASN A 304 -5.27 -29.49 -7.19
C ASN A 304 -5.89 -28.93 -5.90
N GLY A 305 -5.59 -27.68 -5.53
CA GLY A 305 -6.13 -27.05 -4.32
C GLY A 305 -5.47 -27.47 -3.01
N GLY A 306 -4.30 -28.13 -3.05
CA GLY A 306 -3.47 -28.31 -1.86
C GLY A 306 -2.89 -26.98 -1.36
N GLY A 307 -2.62 -26.91 -0.06
CA GLY A 307 -2.02 -25.73 0.58
C GLY A 307 -1.97 -25.89 2.09
N THR A 308 -0.78 -25.81 2.68
CA THR A 308 -0.66 -25.75 4.15
C THR A 308 -0.90 -24.32 4.59
N GLU A 309 -1.87 -24.09 5.47
CA GLU A 309 -2.11 -22.75 5.99
C GLU A 309 -0.87 -22.22 6.72
N LEU A 310 -0.39 -21.06 6.27
CA LEU A 310 0.76 -20.38 6.85
C LEU A 310 0.32 -19.22 7.75
N LEU A 311 -0.62 -18.42 7.25
CA LEU A 311 -1.09 -17.24 7.95
C LEU A 311 -2.52 -16.91 7.55
N THR A 312 -3.39 -16.73 8.54
CA THR A 312 -4.79 -16.34 8.34
C THR A 312 -5.15 -15.19 9.26
N SER A 313 -6.33 -14.60 9.04
CA SER A 313 -6.83 -13.52 9.88
C SER A 313 -7.03 -13.96 11.32
N ARG A 314 -6.53 -13.17 12.28
CA ARG A 314 -6.67 -13.41 13.73
C ARG A 314 -6.40 -12.14 14.52
N GLY A 315 -7.27 -11.82 15.48
CA GLY A 315 -7.17 -10.55 16.23
C GLY A 315 -7.12 -9.35 15.28
N ASN A 316 -6.11 -8.50 15.43
CA ASN A 316 -5.89 -7.31 14.61
C ASN A 316 -5.13 -7.58 13.27
N LEU A 317 -4.83 -8.84 12.97
CA LEU A 317 -4.29 -9.24 11.68
C LEU A 317 -5.47 -9.61 10.78
N VAL A 318 -5.86 -8.70 9.90
CA VAL A 318 -6.97 -8.89 8.98
C VAL A 318 -6.43 -8.97 7.54
N GLY A 319 -6.87 -9.98 6.80
CA GLY A 319 -6.53 -10.18 5.39
C GLY A 319 -5.03 -10.15 5.08
N PRO A 320 -4.17 -10.90 5.79
CA PRO A 320 -2.74 -10.93 5.47
C PRO A 320 -2.49 -11.44 4.04
N GLY A 321 -1.66 -10.74 3.28
CA GLY A 321 -1.38 -11.08 1.89
C GLY A 321 -0.14 -10.40 1.29
N GLY A 322 0.11 -10.69 0.02
CA GLY A 322 1.24 -10.14 -0.73
C GLY A 322 2.59 -10.55 -0.14
N ALA A 323 2.74 -11.84 0.18
CA ALA A 323 3.91 -12.35 0.87
C ALA A 323 5.21 -12.14 0.08
N SER A 324 6.26 -11.71 0.77
CA SER A 324 7.65 -11.78 0.34
C SER A 324 8.53 -12.19 1.53
N VAL A 325 9.61 -12.93 1.29
CA VAL A 325 10.46 -13.48 2.37
C VAL A 325 11.88 -12.96 2.24
N VAL A 326 12.43 -12.49 3.36
CA VAL A 326 13.83 -12.09 3.48
C VAL A 326 14.54 -12.91 4.55
N GLU A 327 15.80 -13.27 4.31
CA GLU A 327 16.66 -13.86 5.34
C GLU A 327 17.50 -12.78 6.04
N HIS A 328 17.42 -12.72 7.36
CA HIS A 328 18.21 -11.81 8.19
C HIS A 328 18.56 -12.48 9.51
N GLU A 329 19.84 -12.40 9.91
CA GLU A 329 20.37 -12.99 11.15
C GLU A 329 20.00 -14.48 11.34
N GLY A 330 20.06 -15.26 10.25
CA GLY A 330 19.72 -16.69 10.24
C GLY A 330 18.23 -17.00 10.38
N ARG A 331 17.36 -15.99 10.32
CA ARG A 331 15.90 -16.11 10.40
C ARG A 331 15.28 -15.77 9.06
N HIS A 332 14.16 -16.43 8.76
CA HIS A 332 13.31 -16.04 7.64
C HIS A 332 12.21 -15.13 8.18
N LEU A 333 12.05 -13.97 7.56
CA LEU A 333 11.05 -12.98 7.91
C LEU A 333 10.07 -12.86 6.74
N LEU A 334 8.79 -13.01 7.06
CA LEU A 334 7.67 -12.88 6.14
C LEU A 334 7.20 -11.42 6.17
N VAL A 335 7.34 -10.73 5.05
CA VAL A 335 6.85 -9.37 4.83
C VAL A 335 5.53 -9.47 4.07
N ILE A 336 4.50 -8.85 4.60
CA ILE A 336 3.14 -8.87 4.05
C ILE A 336 2.52 -7.49 4.14
N HIS A 337 1.42 -7.29 3.41
CA HIS A 337 0.44 -6.30 3.79
C HIS A 337 -0.62 -6.92 4.71
N ARG A 338 -1.25 -6.09 5.53
CA ARG A 338 -2.49 -6.41 6.25
C ARG A 338 -3.46 -5.24 6.18
N TYR A 339 -4.73 -5.51 6.41
CA TYR A 339 -5.76 -4.48 6.49
C TYR A 339 -5.88 -4.02 7.95
N ALA A 340 -5.61 -2.75 8.20
CA ALA A 340 -5.73 -2.17 9.53
C ALA A 340 -7.22 -2.01 9.91
N GLU A 341 -7.58 -2.48 11.10
CA GLU A 341 -8.71 -1.92 11.84
C GLU A 341 -8.37 -0.46 12.20
N ARG A 342 -9.37 0.39 12.44
CA ARG A 342 -9.26 1.86 12.57
C ARG A 342 -8.16 2.36 13.53
N GLN A 343 -7.61 1.50 14.40
CA GLN A 343 -6.53 1.79 15.34
C GLN A 343 -5.44 0.72 15.23
N VAL A 344 -4.21 1.11 14.91
CA VAL A 344 -3.03 0.25 14.91
C VAL A 344 -1.89 1.00 15.58
N ASP A 345 -1.26 0.40 16.60
CA ASP A 345 -0.05 0.89 17.27
C ASP A 345 -0.14 2.37 17.72
N GLY A 346 -1.31 2.78 18.22
CA GLY A 346 -1.59 4.15 18.69
C GLY A 346 -1.94 5.17 17.60
N ALA A 347 -1.90 4.77 16.32
CA ALA A 347 -2.32 5.59 15.19
C ALA A 347 -3.74 5.22 14.71
N THR A 348 -4.54 6.23 14.35
CA THR A 348 -5.89 6.02 13.80
C THR A 348 -5.78 5.85 12.28
N PHE A 349 -5.88 4.65 11.74
CA PHE A 349 -5.87 4.39 10.30
C PHE A 349 -7.27 4.52 9.70
N CYS A 350 -7.35 4.79 8.39
CA CYS A 350 -8.63 4.62 7.71
C CYS A 350 -8.95 3.13 7.74
N ALA A 351 -10.18 2.77 8.09
CA ALA A 351 -10.55 1.36 8.13
C ALA A 351 -10.23 0.75 6.78
N GLY A 352 -9.50 -0.37 6.74
CA GLY A 352 -9.05 -1.02 5.50
C GLY A 352 -7.78 -0.45 4.88
N THR A 353 -7.06 0.44 5.55
CA THR A 353 -5.71 0.84 5.11
C THR A 353 -4.78 -0.37 5.10
N GLN A 354 -4.06 -0.55 3.99
CA GLN A 354 -3.08 -1.62 3.84
C GLN A 354 -1.75 -1.16 4.44
N ALA A 355 -1.28 -1.87 5.46
CA ALA A 355 -0.07 -1.53 6.20
C ALA A 355 0.96 -2.67 6.13
N PRO A 356 2.27 -2.35 6.10
CA PRO A 356 3.29 -3.38 6.16
C PRO A 356 3.22 -4.11 7.49
N HIS A 357 3.54 -5.39 7.44
CA HIS A 357 3.69 -6.19 8.64
C HIS A 357 4.77 -7.25 8.41
N VAL A 358 5.77 -7.24 9.28
CA VAL A 358 6.88 -8.19 9.24
C VAL A 358 6.67 -9.24 10.33
N ARG A 359 6.81 -10.50 9.97
CA ARG A 359 6.51 -11.64 10.83
C ARG A 359 7.65 -12.64 10.82
N ARG A 360 7.90 -13.27 11.95
CA ARG A 360 8.94 -14.30 12.07
C ARG A 360 8.39 -15.62 11.55
N LEU A 361 9.22 -16.37 10.84
CA LEU A 361 8.92 -17.75 10.47
C LEU A 361 9.73 -18.71 11.36
N HIS A 362 9.01 -19.53 12.13
CA HIS A 362 9.55 -20.72 12.75
C HIS A 362 9.52 -21.89 11.76
N TRP A 363 10.49 -22.80 11.85
CA TRP A 363 10.59 -23.95 10.98
C TRP A 363 10.53 -25.23 11.79
N THR A 364 9.53 -26.06 11.52
CA THR A 364 9.40 -27.37 12.16
C THR A 364 10.52 -28.32 11.75
N ALA A 365 10.75 -29.38 12.53
CA ALA A 365 11.79 -30.38 12.26
C ALA A 365 11.64 -31.06 10.88
N ASP A 366 10.40 -31.28 10.43
CA ASP A 366 10.06 -31.82 9.11
C ASP A 366 10.12 -30.75 7.99
N GLY A 367 10.53 -29.53 8.31
CA GLY A 367 10.85 -28.46 7.36
C GLY A 367 9.65 -27.68 6.83
N TRP A 368 8.63 -27.41 7.63
CA TRP A 368 7.51 -26.55 7.25
C TRP A 368 7.57 -25.21 7.97
N PRO A 369 7.27 -24.09 7.29
CA PRO A 369 7.22 -22.80 7.94
C PRO A 369 5.93 -22.69 8.76
N GLN A 370 6.04 -22.00 9.89
CA GLN A 370 4.95 -21.62 10.76
C GLN A 370 5.14 -20.17 11.16
N ASP A 371 4.05 -19.43 11.21
CA ASP A 371 4.09 -18.08 11.75
C ASP A 371 4.45 -18.09 13.24
N ASP A 372 5.43 -17.27 13.62
CA ASP A 372 5.98 -17.15 14.98
C ASP A 372 5.78 -15.73 15.56
N GLY A 373 4.70 -15.05 15.15
CA GLY A 373 4.40 -13.73 15.67
C GLY A 373 5.05 -12.58 14.88
N PRO A 374 4.71 -11.33 15.23
CA PRO A 374 5.34 -10.16 14.63
C PRO A 374 6.85 -10.12 14.91
N HIS A 375 7.58 -9.51 13.99
CA HIS A 375 8.93 -9.03 14.25
C HIS A 375 8.85 -7.77 15.10
N THR A 376 9.70 -7.68 16.11
CA THR A 376 9.82 -6.52 17.01
C THR A 376 11.29 -6.16 17.14
N LEU A 377 11.59 -4.88 17.34
CA LEU A 377 12.94 -4.45 17.67
C LEU A 377 13.40 -5.17 18.94
N VAL A 378 14.57 -5.82 18.86
CA VAL A 378 15.19 -6.47 20.03
C VAL A 378 15.81 -5.42 20.95
N ASP A 379 16.30 -4.31 20.39
CA ASP A 379 16.88 -3.18 21.10
C ASP A 379 16.32 -1.85 20.55
N PRO A 380 15.54 -1.09 21.34
CA PRO A 380 14.99 0.20 20.93
C PRO A 380 16.05 1.25 20.59
N SER A 381 17.29 1.12 21.07
CA SER A 381 18.38 2.04 20.75
C SER A 381 18.86 1.92 19.30
N ASN A 382 18.51 0.81 18.62
CA ASN A 382 18.74 0.59 17.20
C ASN A 382 17.56 1.01 16.31
N ALA A 383 16.50 1.60 16.88
CA ALA A 383 15.37 2.09 16.10
C ALA A 383 15.85 3.16 15.11
N ASP A 384 15.43 3.03 13.85
CA ASP A 384 15.66 4.08 12.86
C ASP A 384 14.79 5.29 13.22
N THR A 385 15.43 6.37 13.69
CA THR A 385 14.77 7.66 13.94
C THR A 385 14.88 8.61 12.75
N GLY A 386 15.36 8.13 11.60
CA GLY A 386 15.48 8.94 10.39
C GLY A 386 14.12 9.52 9.97
N THR A 387 14.13 10.72 9.38
CA THR A 387 12.95 11.30 8.75
C THR A 387 12.99 11.02 7.25
N SER A 388 11.83 10.74 6.64
CA SER A 388 11.73 10.74 5.18
C SER A 388 11.79 12.19 4.69
N ASP A 389 12.95 12.61 4.21
CA ASP A 389 13.11 13.96 3.63
C ASP A 389 12.53 14.06 2.20
N ARG A 390 12.09 12.93 1.61
CA ARG A 390 11.53 12.88 0.26
C ARG A 390 10.02 12.99 0.29
N VAL A 391 9.57 14.22 0.51
CA VAL A 391 8.20 14.64 0.28
C VAL A 391 7.88 14.53 -1.21
N GLU A 392 6.81 13.84 -1.57
CA GLU A 392 6.28 13.91 -2.93
C GLU A 392 5.79 15.34 -3.23
N PRO A 393 6.32 16.01 -4.27
CA PRO A 393 5.76 17.27 -4.74
C PRO A 393 4.26 17.07 -5.01
N CYS A 394 3.40 18.01 -4.64
CA CYS A 394 1.94 17.96 -4.81
C CYS A 394 1.13 17.15 -3.77
N LEU A 395 1.69 16.75 -2.62
CA LEU A 395 0.86 16.42 -1.45
C LEU A 395 0.29 17.71 -0.82
N PRO A 396 -1.02 17.82 -0.55
CA PRO A 396 -1.59 19.04 0.04
C PRO A 396 -1.03 19.26 1.45
N GLY A 397 -0.63 20.50 1.76
CA GLY A 397 -0.25 20.91 3.11
C GLY A 397 -1.43 20.81 4.06
N VAL A 398 -1.18 20.60 5.35
CA VAL A 398 -2.23 20.41 6.38
C VAL A 398 -2.09 21.48 7.47
N LEU A 399 -3.11 22.32 7.65
CA LEU A 399 -3.27 23.20 8.81
C LEU A 399 -4.11 22.52 9.88
N GLU A 400 -3.61 22.43 11.10
CA GLU A 400 -4.36 22.00 12.27
C GLU A 400 -4.50 23.16 13.26
N VAL A 401 -5.72 23.47 13.66
CA VAL A 401 -6.04 24.57 14.56
C VAL A 401 -6.70 24.04 15.83
N SER A 402 -6.21 24.47 16.99
CA SER A 402 -6.82 24.10 18.28
C SER A 402 -7.15 25.32 19.15
N THR A 403 -8.19 25.17 19.99
CA THR A 403 -8.70 26.19 20.93
C THR A 403 -8.77 25.65 22.36
N PRO A 404 -7.64 25.37 23.04
CA PRO A 404 -7.66 24.86 24.39
C PRO A 404 -8.36 25.84 25.34
N GLY A 405 -9.42 25.38 26.01
CA GLY A 405 -10.18 26.19 26.97
C GLY A 405 -11.58 26.63 26.54
N GLY A 406 -12.08 26.25 25.36
CA GLY A 406 -13.44 26.54 24.89
C GLY A 406 -13.51 27.65 23.83
N GLY A 407 -14.44 27.50 22.89
CA GLY A 407 -14.56 28.29 21.65
C GLY A 407 -14.70 27.38 20.41
N SER A 408 -15.10 27.93 19.27
CA SER A 408 -15.25 27.18 18.02
C SER A 408 -14.26 27.62 16.96
N VAL A 409 -13.82 26.67 16.13
CA VAL A 409 -12.99 26.93 14.96
C VAL A 409 -13.76 26.56 13.72
N SER A 410 -13.81 27.48 12.76
CA SER A 410 -14.18 27.18 11.39
C SER A 410 -13.04 27.60 10.47
N THR A 411 -12.75 26.77 9.50
CA THR A 411 -11.84 27.09 8.39
C THR A 411 -12.66 27.22 7.12
N SER A 412 -12.09 27.84 6.09
CA SER A 412 -12.69 27.95 4.76
C SER A 412 -13.01 26.59 4.11
N CYS A 413 -12.49 25.48 4.67
CA CYS A 413 -12.73 24.11 4.24
C CYS A 413 -13.60 23.29 5.21
N GLY A 414 -14.20 23.91 6.24
CA GLY A 414 -15.30 23.31 7.00
C GLY A 414 -14.94 22.59 8.32
N GLY A 415 -13.79 22.85 8.94
CA GLY A 415 -13.45 22.25 10.24
C GLY A 415 -12.18 22.79 10.91
N ALA A 416 -11.64 22.09 11.92
CA ALA A 416 -10.39 22.45 12.60
C ALA A 416 -9.12 22.00 11.86
N SER A 417 -9.27 21.31 10.73
CA SER A 417 -8.20 20.85 9.85
C SER A 417 -8.47 21.34 8.43
N CYS A 418 -7.44 21.84 7.73
CA CYS A 418 -7.55 22.30 6.36
C CYS A 418 -6.43 21.78 5.46
N ARG A 419 -6.79 21.33 4.25
CA ARG A 419 -5.86 20.93 3.20
C ARG A 419 -5.79 22.01 2.12
N GLY A 420 -4.58 22.37 1.69
CA GLY A 420 -4.40 23.36 0.62
C GLY A 420 -3.01 23.36 0.01
N ASP A 421 -2.89 23.97 -1.17
CA ASP A 421 -1.62 24.14 -1.87
C ASP A 421 -0.73 25.15 -1.14
N THR A 422 0.59 25.02 -1.24
CA THR A 422 1.53 25.96 -0.61
C THR A 422 1.25 27.43 -0.99
N GLY A 423 1.11 28.34 -0.02
CA GLY A 423 0.82 29.75 -0.33
C GLY A 423 -0.65 30.04 -0.67
N SER A 424 -1.53 29.04 -0.61
CA SER A 424 -2.98 29.26 -0.56
C SER A 424 -3.36 30.01 0.71
N ARG A 425 -4.22 31.03 0.58
CA ARG A 425 -4.80 31.72 1.73
C ARG A 425 -5.97 30.90 2.27
N VAL A 426 -5.73 30.13 3.33
CA VAL A 426 -6.80 29.46 4.08
C VAL A 426 -7.42 30.46 5.05
N GLY A 427 -8.72 30.74 4.95
CA GLY A 427 -9.40 31.59 5.93
C GLY A 427 -9.67 30.80 7.19
N VAL A 428 -9.04 31.15 8.31
CA VAL A 428 -9.41 30.64 9.64
C VAL A 428 -10.33 31.63 10.32
N THR A 429 -11.32 31.15 11.05
CA THR A 429 -12.19 31.94 11.92
C THR A 429 -12.21 31.25 13.28
N VAL A 430 -11.82 32.00 14.31
CA VAL A 430 -11.80 31.51 15.67
C VAL A 430 -12.75 32.35 16.50
N THR A 431 -13.76 31.70 17.06
CA THR A 431 -14.75 32.35 17.93
C THR A 431 -14.40 32.03 19.39
N PRO A 432 -14.04 33.05 20.20
CA PRO A 432 -13.82 32.86 21.64
C PRO A 432 -15.07 32.35 22.34
N GLY A 433 -14.90 31.53 23.38
CA GLY A 433 -15.99 31.24 24.32
C GLY A 433 -16.46 32.50 25.06
N GLU A 434 -17.65 32.42 25.68
CA GLU A 434 -18.26 33.54 26.40
C GLU A 434 -17.30 34.13 27.45
N GLY A 435 -17.22 35.47 27.50
CA GLY A 435 -16.34 36.19 28.43
C GLY A 435 -14.85 36.05 28.14
N ARG A 436 -14.45 35.82 26.87
CA ARG A 436 -13.03 35.75 26.47
C ARG A 436 -12.77 36.50 25.16
N ARG A 437 -11.52 36.89 24.95
CA ARG A 437 -11.03 37.52 23.71
C ARG A 437 -9.82 36.78 23.18
N PHE A 438 -9.71 36.68 21.85
CA PHE A 438 -8.50 36.17 21.22
C PHE A 438 -7.30 37.06 21.57
N SER A 439 -6.18 36.45 21.91
CA SER A 439 -4.94 37.15 22.25
C SER A 439 -3.90 36.97 21.14
N HIS A 440 -3.44 35.74 20.91
CA HIS A 440 -2.38 35.43 19.94
C HIS A 440 -2.39 33.95 19.55
N TRP A 441 -1.60 33.62 18.53
CA TRP A 441 -1.32 32.25 18.12
C TRP A 441 -0.03 31.74 18.78
N VAL A 442 -0.02 30.46 19.15
CA VAL A 442 1.19 29.73 19.55
C VAL A 442 1.43 28.62 18.52
N ALA A 443 2.67 28.48 18.07
CA ALA A 443 3.12 27.43 17.16
C ALA A 443 4.24 26.61 17.83
N PRO A 444 4.36 25.30 17.53
CA PRO A 444 5.53 24.50 17.92
C PRO A 444 6.84 25.10 17.38
N ALA A 445 7.96 24.77 18.03
CA ALA A 445 9.29 25.22 17.60
C ALA A 445 9.57 24.81 16.15
N GLY A 446 9.84 25.79 15.29
CA GLY A 446 10.09 25.58 13.85
C GLY A 446 8.90 25.89 12.94
N GLU A 447 7.70 26.11 13.49
CA GLU A 447 6.49 26.46 12.73
C GLU A 447 6.13 27.94 12.87
N ARG A 448 5.33 28.50 11.94
CA ARG A 448 4.89 29.91 11.95
C ARG A 448 3.39 30.01 11.69
N CYS A 449 2.70 30.86 12.45
CA CYS A 449 1.30 31.23 12.23
C CYS A 449 1.24 32.73 11.89
N SER A 450 1.15 33.07 10.59
CA SER A 450 1.21 34.46 10.12
C SER A 450 -0.15 35.18 10.26
N LEU A 451 -0.15 36.43 10.74
CA LEU A 451 -1.33 37.28 11.01
C LEU A 451 -1.49 38.39 9.95
N PRO A 452 -2.74 38.85 9.65
CA PRO A 452 -3.05 40.25 9.44
C PRO A 452 -3.44 40.93 10.77
N SER A 453 -3.20 42.25 10.83
CA SER A 453 -3.12 43.11 12.01
C SER A 453 -4.23 43.01 13.08
N PRO A 454 -3.88 43.26 14.37
CA PRO A 454 -4.83 43.31 15.47
C PRO A 454 -5.79 44.51 15.33
N GLY A 455 -7.09 44.27 15.45
CA GLY A 455 -8.09 45.34 15.44
C GLY A 455 -9.55 44.93 15.27
N ALA A 456 -9.86 43.68 14.92
CA ALA A 456 -11.25 43.24 14.79
C ALA A 456 -11.88 42.96 16.17
N SER A 457 -12.74 43.86 16.64
CA SER A 457 -13.61 43.69 17.82
C SER A 457 -14.80 42.76 17.55
N GLY A 458 -14.57 41.68 16.79
CA GLY A 458 -15.56 40.67 16.47
C GLY A 458 -14.90 39.41 15.93
N GLY A 459 -15.11 38.30 16.66
CA GLY A 459 -14.82 36.86 16.46
C GLY A 459 -14.25 36.25 15.17
N THR A 460 -13.59 36.99 14.28
CA THR A 460 -13.05 36.52 13.01
C THR A 460 -11.60 36.96 12.89
N VAL A 461 -10.68 36.03 13.17
CA VAL A 461 -9.23 36.22 12.99
C VAL A 461 -8.79 35.36 11.82
N GLN A 462 -8.53 35.98 10.66
CA GLN A 462 -7.95 35.28 9.51
C GLN A 462 -6.50 34.90 9.84
N ALA A 463 -6.19 33.61 9.91
CA ALA A 463 -4.80 33.12 9.86
C ALA A 463 -4.44 32.78 8.41
N LEU A 464 -3.17 32.88 8.03
CA LEU A 464 -2.69 32.47 6.70
C LEU A 464 -1.96 31.12 6.83
N LEU A 465 -2.24 30.18 5.92
CA LEU A 465 -1.39 29.01 5.71
C LEU A 465 -0.12 29.48 4.99
N ASP A 466 0.81 30.03 5.74
CA ASP A 466 2.09 30.52 5.23
C ASP A 466 3.09 29.37 5.24
N CYS A 467 2.90 28.40 4.34
CA CYS A 467 3.84 27.30 4.18
C CYS A 467 5.14 27.84 3.57
N PRO A 468 6.25 27.92 4.34
CA PRO A 468 7.48 28.42 3.80
C PRO A 468 8.01 27.41 2.78
N ILE A 469 8.13 27.84 1.54
CA ILE A 469 9.07 27.23 0.60
C ILE A 469 9.79 28.41 -0.06
N VAL A 470 11.04 28.32 -0.48
CA VAL A 470 11.45 27.59 -1.67
C VAL A 470 12.98 27.40 -1.67
N ASN A 471 13.44 26.17 -1.88
CA ASN A 471 14.72 25.94 -2.55
C ASN A 471 14.59 26.53 -3.96
N PRO A 472 15.39 27.55 -4.34
CA PRO A 472 15.11 28.57 -5.36
C PRO A 472 14.83 28.11 -6.81
N THR A 473 14.66 26.82 -7.09
CA THR A 473 14.42 26.30 -8.45
C THR A 473 13.11 25.55 -8.69
N ARG A 474 12.35 25.05 -7.69
CA ARG A 474 11.23 24.10 -7.98
C ARG A 474 9.92 24.18 -7.16
N GLY A 475 9.72 25.22 -6.37
CA GLY A 475 8.36 25.76 -6.13
C GLY A 475 7.38 25.08 -5.16
N TRP A 476 7.41 23.78 -4.77
CA TRP A 476 6.35 23.22 -3.89
C TRP A 476 6.81 22.05 -2.97
N ALA A 477 6.26 21.96 -1.75
CA ALA A 477 6.62 21.06 -0.64
C ALA A 477 5.43 20.94 0.34
N SER A 478 5.26 19.75 0.91
CA SER A 478 4.33 19.45 2.01
C SER A 478 4.79 20.12 3.30
N CYS A 479 3.84 20.73 4.01
CA CYS A 479 4.00 21.44 5.27
C CYS A 479 2.84 21.02 6.19
N ARG A 480 3.15 20.60 7.41
CA ARG A 480 2.15 20.52 8.49
C ARG A 480 2.35 21.74 9.38
N GLN A 481 1.30 22.53 9.58
CA GLN A 481 1.31 23.68 10.49
C GLN A 481 0.26 23.49 11.58
N ARG A 482 0.68 23.62 12.83
CA ARG A 482 -0.14 23.51 14.03
C ARG A 482 -0.20 24.87 14.69
N CYS A 483 -1.38 25.45 14.70
CA CYS A 483 -1.63 26.75 15.33
C CYS A 483 -2.59 26.57 16.52
N GLN A 484 -2.18 27.05 17.69
CA GLN A 484 -3.02 27.08 18.88
C GLN A 484 -3.49 28.52 19.14
N ALA A 485 -4.80 28.72 19.17
CA ALA A 485 -5.36 30.01 19.56
C ALA A 485 -5.34 30.15 21.07
N VAL A 486 -4.78 31.26 21.56
CA VAL A 486 -4.79 31.62 22.97
C VAL A 486 -5.85 32.69 23.22
N PHE A 487 -6.69 32.46 24.22
CA PHE A 487 -7.69 33.42 24.68
C PHE A 487 -7.36 33.93 26.08
N VAL A 488 -7.68 35.19 26.32
CA VAL A 488 -7.63 35.83 27.64
C VAL A 488 -9.06 36.18 28.10
N PRO A 489 -9.31 36.27 29.42
CA PRO A 489 -10.57 36.79 29.95
C PRO A 489 -10.96 38.15 29.36
#